data_AF-A0A945BJD4-F1
#
_entry.id   AF-A0A945BJD4-F1
#
_cell.length_a   1.000
_cell.length_b   1.000
_cell.length_c   1.000
_cell.angle_alpha   90.00
_cell.angle_beta   90.00
_cell.angle_gamma   90.00
#
_symmetry.space_group_name_H-M   'P 1'
#
loop_
_entity.id
_entity.type
_entity.pdbx_description
1 polymer ?
#
loop_
_entity_poly.entity_id
_entity_poly.type
_entity_poly.pdbx_seq_one_letter_code
_entity_poly.pdbx_strand_id
1 'polypeptide(L)'
;MNTNDMNGNASNSWLGLNWQLSLTSGWGIAGLNMAWAMERDGRFKPVPLFPSAQLESVREELHDFTAKLHRREEEVAKLTGEAEGGRLICDFPVVHSLGNFFHERGMPLPDGPECQGSRNFSIIFFEDNSPNEFTTENAGQFEIIFGGSSWNSRVLKEHGLGNIDTFLQGVDLGLFSPRRKPDT
;
A
#
# COMPACT_ATOMS: atom_id res chain seq x y z
N MET A 1 13.01 -25.17 17.53
CA MET A 1 12.33 -23.87 17.40
C MET A 1 13.40 -22.81 17.55
N ASN A 2 13.98 -22.35 16.43
CA ASN A 2 14.89 -21.21 16.43
C ASN A 2 14.10 -20.02 15.90
N THR A 3 13.76 -19.11 16.78
CA THR A 3 13.34 -17.75 16.41
C THR A 3 14.60 -17.01 15.98
N ASN A 4 14.71 -16.68 14.70
CA ASN A 4 15.74 -15.76 14.22
C ASN A 4 15.35 -14.35 14.65
N ASP A 5 15.68 -14.00 15.90
CA ASP A 5 15.60 -12.63 16.39
C ASP A 5 16.70 -11.80 15.71
N MET A 6 16.25 -10.93 14.81
CA MET A 6 17.08 -9.97 14.07
C MET A 6 17.49 -8.83 15.00
N ASN A 7 18.77 -8.78 15.38
CA ASN A 7 19.31 -7.69 16.19
C ASN A 7 20.40 -6.92 15.43
N GLY A 8 20.15 -5.63 15.20
CA GLY A 8 21.18 -4.59 15.20
C GLY A 8 21.86 -4.24 13.87
N ASN A 9 21.24 -3.39 13.06
CA ASN A 9 21.96 -2.33 12.33
C ASN A 9 20.98 -1.28 11.82
N ALA A 10 21.18 -0.01 12.19
CA ALA A 10 20.44 1.21 11.78
C ALA A 10 18.97 0.98 11.37
N SER A 11 18.01 1.23 12.27
CA SER A 11 16.56 1.06 12.05
C SER A 11 16.20 1.21 10.57
N ASN A 12 15.97 0.09 9.88
CA ASN A 12 15.64 0.14 8.47
C ASN A 12 14.39 1.00 8.37
N SER A 13 14.51 2.19 7.80
CA SER A 13 13.42 3.15 7.69
C SER A 13 12.41 2.71 6.62
N TRP A 14 12.23 1.41 6.46
CA TRP A 14 11.41 0.80 5.43
C TRP A 14 9.94 0.96 5.78
N LEU A 15 9.13 1.15 4.75
CA LEU A 15 7.69 1.08 4.83
C LEU A 15 7.22 0.25 3.64
N GLY A 16 6.67 -0.92 3.95
CA GLY A 16 6.22 -1.90 2.97
C GLY A 16 4.93 -1.45 2.29
N LEU A 17 4.83 -1.71 0.99
CA LEU A 17 3.63 -1.48 0.18
C LEU A 17 3.10 -2.82 -0.31
N ASN A 18 1.98 -3.26 0.28
CA ASN A 18 1.41 -4.59 0.05
C ASN A 18 0.39 -4.60 -1.11
N TRP A 19 0.83 -4.14 -2.28
CA TRP A 19 0.15 -4.28 -3.57
C TRP A 19 1.12 -4.01 -4.72
N GLN A 20 0.74 -4.38 -5.93
CA GLN A 20 1.55 -4.14 -7.13
C GLN A 20 1.56 -2.66 -7.50
N LEU A 21 2.77 -2.08 -7.62
CA LEU A 21 2.96 -0.75 -8.21
C LEU A 21 2.91 -0.87 -9.74
N SER A 22 2.18 0.02 -10.41
CA SER A 22 2.06 -0.01 -11.87
C SER A 22 1.57 1.32 -12.44
N LEU A 23 1.66 1.47 -13.76
CA LEU A 23 1.13 2.64 -14.49
C LEU A 23 -0.30 2.43 -15.03
N THR A 24 -0.92 1.27 -14.81
CA THR A 24 -2.15 0.86 -15.50
C THR A 24 -3.35 0.60 -14.61
N SER A 25 -3.16 0.64 -13.28
CA SER A 25 -4.27 0.55 -12.33
C SER A 25 -4.28 1.75 -11.39
N GLY A 26 -5.46 2.09 -10.85
CA GLY A 26 -5.60 3.17 -9.86
C GLY A 26 -4.74 2.92 -8.61
N TRP A 27 -4.72 1.68 -8.11
CA TRP A 27 -3.85 1.26 -7.01
C TRP A 27 -2.37 1.35 -7.34
N GLY A 28 -1.98 0.93 -8.55
CA GLY A 28 -0.60 1.00 -9.02
C GLY A 28 -0.09 2.44 -9.07
N ILE A 29 -0.89 3.34 -9.65
CA ILE A 29 -0.54 4.77 -9.77
C ILE A 29 -0.51 5.44 -8.40
N ALA A 30 -1.48 5.16 -7.53
CA ALA A 30 -1.51 5.70 -6.17
C ALA A 30 -0.30 5.24 -5.36
N GLY A 31 0.04 3.94 -5.44
CA GLY A 31 1.21 3.37 -4.79
C GLY A 31 2.51 3.98 -5.30
N LEU A 32 2.66 4.15 -6.61
CA LEU A 32 3.86 4.75 -7.20
C LEU A 32 4.05 6.21 -6.76
N ASN A 33 2.98 7.00 -6.73
CA ASN A 33 3.04 8.39 -6.27
C ASN A 33 3.32 8.48 -4.76
N MET A 34 2.73 7.59 -3.96
CA MET A 34 3.01 7.52 -2.53
C MET A 34 4.47 7.14 -2.28
N ALA A 35 4.97 6.12 -2.97
CA ALA A 35 6.37 5.71 -2.90
C ALA A 35 7.30 6.86 -3.30
N TRP A 36 6.98 7.59 -4.36
CA TRP A 36 7.76 8.75 -4.79
C TRP A 36 7.78 9.87 -3.76
N ALA A 37 6.62 10.19 -3.16
CA ALA A 37 6.53 11.16 -2.08
C ALA A 37 7.37 10.76 -0.86
N MET A 38 7.34 9.46 -0.48
CA MET A 38 8.15 8.91 0.62
C MET A 38 9.65 9.03 0.33
N GLU A 39 10.09 8.65 -0.87
CA GLU A 39 11.50 8.74 -1.27
C GLU A 39 12.01 10.19 -1.22
N ARG A 40 11.18 11.16 -1.62
CA ARG A 40 11.54 12.59 -1.58
C ARG A 40 11.56 13.17 -0.16
N ASP A 41 10.67 12.69 0.69
CA ASP A 41 10.57 13.11 2.09
C ASP A 41 11.72 12.54 2.94
N GLY A 42 12.16 11.31 2.64
CA GLY A 42 13.36 10.69 3.22
C GLY A 42 13.19 10.11 4.62
N ARG A 43 12.05 10.32 5.31
CA ARG A 43 11.77 9.67 6.61
C ARG A 43 11.59 8.16 6.46
N PHE A 44 11.02 7.72 5.34
CA PHE A 44 10.82 6.31 5.03
C PHE A 44 11.26 5.97 3.61
N LYS A 45 11.73 4.74 3.41
CA LYS A 45 12.08 4.14 2.12
C LYS A 45 10.93 3.25 1.68
N PRO A 46 10.30 3.50 0.51
CA PRO A 46 9.24 2.63 0.01
C PRO A 46 9.83 1.28 -0.40
N VAL A 47 9.18 0.21 0.07
CA VAL A 47 9.56 -1.17 -0.22
C VAL A 47 8.36 -1.88 -0.86
N PRO A 48 8.37 -2.12 -2.17
CA PRO A 48 7.33 -2.92 -2.82
C PRO A 48 7.43 -4.37 -2.34
N LEU A 49 6.30 -4.94 -1.91
CA LEU A 49 6.22 -6.34 -1.46
C LEU A 49 5.76 -7.28 -2.58
N PHE A 50 5.31 -6.70 -3.69
CA PHE A 50 4.98 -7.40 -4.93
C PHE A 50 5.85 -6.85 -6.06
N PRO A 51 6.17 -7.67 -7.07
CA PRO A 51 6.83 -7.18 -8.27
C PRO A 51 6.02 -6.07 -8.93
N SER A 52 6.64 -4.90 -9.14
CA SER A 52 6.05 -3.84 -9.92
C SER A 52 5.83 -4.28 -11.37
N ALA A 53 4.82 -3.72 -12.03
CA ALA A 53 4.50 -4.01 -13.41
C ALA A 53 4.50 -2.73 -14.26
N GLN A 54 4.97 -2.85 -15.50
CA GLN A 54 4.81 -1.83 -16.54
C GLN A 54 5.43 -0.47 -16.17
N LEU A 55 6.58 -0.49 -15.48
CA LEU A 55 7.32 0.70 -15.10
C LEU A 55 8.37 1.12 -16.15
N GLU A 56 8.43 0.47 -17.31
CA GLU A 56 9.41 0.80 -18.37
C GLU A 56 9.09 2.13 -19.06
N SER A 57 7.84 2.59 -18.96
CA SER A 57 7.34 3.82 -19.60
C SER A 57 7.22 5.00 -18.61
N VAL A 58 7.91 4.94 -17.47
CA VAL A 58 7.94 6.09 -16.55
C VAL A 58 8.65 7.29 -17.17
N ARG A 59 8.31 8.49 -16.68
CA ARG A 59 9.02 9.73 -17.03
C ARG A 59 10.51 9.58 -16.71
N GLU A 60 11.38 10.17 -17.53
CA GLU A 60 12.84 10.09 -17.40
C GLU A 60 13.34 10.44 -16.00
N GLU A 61 12.74 11.48 -15.40
CA GLU A 61 13.03 11.93 -14.03
C GLU A 61 12.79 10.86 -12.93
N LEU A 62 12.04 9.79 -13.24
CA LEU A 62 11.73 8.70 -12.31
C LEU A 62 12.60 7.46 -12.55
N HIS A 63 13.49 7.44 -13.54
CA HIS A 63 14.27 6.24 -13.89
C HIS A 63 15.18 5.78 -12.73
N ASP A 64 15.88 6.71 -12.08
CA ASP A 64 16.71 6.37 -10.91
C ASP A 64 15.87 5.85 -9.74
N PHE A 65 14.65 6.36 -9.60
CA PHE A 65 13.72 5.94 -8.57
C PHE A 65 13.17 4.54 -8.83
N THR A 66 12.74 4.23 -10.05
CA THR A 66 12.27 2.88 -10.40
C THR A 66 13.39 1.86 -10.26
N ALA A 67 14.63 2.21 -10.61
CA ALA A 67 15.78 1.35 -10.37
C ALA A 67 16.02 1.07 -8.87
N LYS A 68 15.76 2.04 -7.98
CA LYS A 68 15.80 1.82 -6.52
C LYS A 68 14.67 0.90 -6.05
N LEU A 69 13.44 1.07 -6.57
CA LEU A 69 12.33 0.20 -6.24
C LEU A 69 12.63 -1.25 -6.63
N HIS A 70 13.15 -1.48 -7.85
CA HIS A 70 13.49 -2.82 -8.32
C HIS A 70 14.55 -3.50 -7.45
N ARG A 71 15.59 -2.77 -7.04
CA ARG A 71 16.57 -3.31 -6.08
C ARG A 71 15.94 -3.73 -4.75
N ARG A 72 14.98 -2.95 -4.24
CA ARG A 72 14.25 -3.29 -3.00
C ARG A 72 13.34 -4.49 -3.18
N GLU A 73 12.70 -4.63 -4.35
CA GLU A 73 11.94 -5.84 -4.69
C GLU A 73 12.83 -7.09 -4.69
N GLU A 74 14.03 -7.01 -5.28
CA GLU A 74 15.00 -8.11 -5.25
C GLU A 74 15.45 -8.45 -3.83
N GLU A 75 15.67 -7.44 -2.98
CA GLU A 75 15.98 -7.63 -1.56
C GLU A 75 14.83 -8.33 -0.83
N VAL A 76 13.59 -7.90 -1.04
CA VAL A 76 12.40 -8.56 -0.46
C VAL A 76 12.24 -9.98 -0.99
N ALA A 77 12.40 -10.21 -2.29
CA ALA A 77 12.28 -11.53 -2.90
C ALA A 77 13.30 -12.55 -2.34
N LYS A 78 14.52 -12.08 -2.03
CA LYS A 78 15.54 -12.92 -1.35
C LYS A 78 15.10 -13.27 0.06
N LEU A 79 14.53 -12.32 0.80
CA LEU A 79 14.03 -12.54 2.16
C LEU A 79 12.77 -13.44 2.18
N THR A 80 11.92 -13.35 1.16
CA THR A 80 10.67 -14.13 1.07
C THR A 80 10.87 -15.52 0.51
N GLY A 81 11.86 -15.75 -0.35
CA GLY A 81 12.21 -17.07 -0.88
C GLY A 81 12.63 -18.08 0.20
N GLU A 82 12.94 -17.59 1.40
CA GLU A 82 13.29 -18.37 2.60
C GLU A 82 12.08 -18.58 3.55
N ALA A 83 10.94 -17.95 3.28
CA ALA A 83 9.75 -18.02 4.14
C ALA A 83 8.90 -19.25 3.81
N GLU A 84 8.99 -20.28 4.65
CA GLU A 84 8.07 -21.43 4.61
C GLU A 84 6.63 -21.00 4.98
N GLY A 85 5.64 -21.35 4.16
CA GLY A 85 4.23 -21.33 4.58
C GLY A 85 3.32 -20.22 4.03
N GLY A 86 3.71 -19.51 2.96
CA GLY A 86 2.80 -18.58 2.26
C GLY A 86 2.46 -17.29 3.04
N ARG A 87 3.29 -16.94 4.03
CA ARG A 87 3.20 -15.71 4.80
C ARG A 87 4.49 -14.91 4.72
N LEU A 88 4.39 -13.60 4.54
CA LEU A 88 5.50 -12.66 4.56
C LEU A 88 5.46 -11.84 5.85
N ILE A 89 6.37 -12.14 6.79
CA ILE A 89 6.51 -11.39 8.04
C ILE A 89 7.62 -10.35 7.88
N CYS A 90 7.27 -9.08 8.03
CA CYS A 90 8.19 -7.94 7.94
C CYS A 90 8.44 -7.35 9.34
N ASP A 91 9.69 -7.04 9.66
CA ASP A 91 10.08 -6.33 10.88
C ASP A 91 9.85 -4.79 10.80
N PHE A 92 9.42 -4.31 9.64
CA PHE A 92 9.05 -2.92 9.35
C PHE A 92 7.53 -2.75 9.18
N PRO A 93 6.99 -1.52 9.32
CA PRO A 93 5.57 -1.26 9.09
C PRO A 93 5.17 -1.53 7.65
N VAL A 94 3.92 -1.93 7.44
CA VAL A 94 3.35 -2.24 6.11
C VAL A 94 2.03 -1.49 5.92
N VAL A 95 1.84 -0.92 4.73
CA VAL A 95 0.58 -0.37 4.26
C VAL A 95 -0.07 -1.40 3.32
N HIS A 96 -1.35 -1.66 3.53
CA HIS A 96 -2.14 -2.59 2.72
C HIS A 96 -3.18 -1.86 1.89
N SER A 97 -3.40 -2.31 0.65
CA SER A 97 -4.56 -1.89 -0.15
C SER A 97 -5.73 -2.82 0.15
N LEU A 98 -6.88 -2.26 0.53
CA LEU A 98 -8.09 -3.01 0.81
C LEU A 98 -9.23 -2.60 -0.13
N GLY A 99 -10.11 -3.56 -0.42
CA GLY A 99 -11.31 -3.37 -1.24
C GLY A 99 -12.54 -4.04 -0.64
N ASN A 100 -13.49 -4.44 -1.48
CA ASN A 100 -14.75 -5.05 -1.05
C ASN A 100 -14.56 -6.31 -0.18
N PHE A 101 -13.49 -7.09 -0.41
CA PHE A 101 -13.14 -8.27 0.41
C PHE A 101 -12.88 -7.96 1.89
N PHE A 102 -12.73 -6.69 2.26
CA PHE A 102 -12.68 -6.26 3.65
C PHE A 102 -13.94 -6.63 4.45
N HIS A 103 -15.07 -6.81 3.78
CA HIS A 103 -16.33 -7.22 4.39
C HIS A 103 -16.51 -8.75 4.41
N GLU A 104 -15.53 -9.52 3.94
CA GLU A 104 -15.61 -10.98 3.88
C GLU A 104 -14.79 -11.64 4.99
N ARG A 105 -15.21 -12.84 5.39
CA ARG A 105 -14.53 -13.64 6.41
C ARG A 105 -13.09 -13.92 5.99
N GLY A 106 -12.14 -13.57 6.84
CA GLY A 106 -10.72 -13.84 6.62
C GLY A 106 -10.08 -12.98 5.54
N MET A 107 -10.78 -11.96 5.02
CA MET A 107 -10.27 -10.97 4.07
C MET A 107 -9.44 -11.63 2.95
N PRO A 108 -10.07 -12.49 2.12
CA PRO A 108 -9.34 -13.29 1.15
C PRO A 108 -8.54 -12.40 0.21
N LEU A 109 -7.24 -12.65 0.15
CA LEU A 109 -6.32 -12.04 -0.81
C LEU A 109 -6.33 -12.95 -2.05
N PRO A 110 -6.92 -12.53 -3.18
CA PRO A 110 -7.01 -13.38 -4.37
C PRO A 110 -5.64 -13.75 -4.93
N ASP A 111 -4.64 -12.88 -4.75
CA ASP A 111 -3.29 -13.05 -5.29
C ASP A 111 -2.22 -12.66 -4.25
N GLY A 112 -1.44 -13.63 -3.78
CA GLY A 112 -0.22 -13.40 -3.00
C GLY A 112 -0.19 -13.99 -1.59
N PRO A 113 1.01 -13.98 -0.95
CA PRO A 113 1.16 -14.40 0.44
C PRO A 113 0.48 -13.41 1.38
N GLU A 114 0.00 -13.92 2.52
CA GLU A 114 -0.49 -13.06 3.60
C GLU A 114 0.70 -12.27 4.17
N CYS A 115 0.65 -10.95 4.09
CA CYS A 115 1.71 -10.09 4.60
C CYS A 115 1.36 -9.51 5.97
N GLN A 116 2.32 -9.50 6.88
CA GLN A 116 2.20 -8.89 8.20
C GLN A 116 3.46 -8.06 8.51
N GLY A 117 3.27 -6.76 8.73
CA GLY A 117 4.33 -5.86 9.20
C GLY A 117 4.44 -5.81 10.73
N SER A 118 5.47 -5.10 11.22
CA SER A 118 5.59 -4.79 12.65
C SER A 118 4.48 -3.85 13.14
N ARG A 119 3.89 -3.09 12.22
CA ARG A 119 2.60 -2.41 12.34
C ARG A 119 1.89 -2.45 10.99
N ASN A 120 0.59 -2.67 10.99
CA ASN A 120 -0.20 -2.70 9.77
C ASN A 120 -1.09 -1.47 9.68
N PHE A 121 -1.02 -0.79 8.55
CA PHE A 121 -1.87 0.31 8.16
C PHE A 121 -2.63 -0.08 6.90
N SER A 122 -3.78 0.51 6.64
CA SER A 122 -4.45 0.25 5.37
C SER A 122 -5.02 1.50 4.73
N ILE A 123 -5.10 1.46 3.41
CA ILE A 123 -5.91 2.35 2.62
C ILE A 123 -7.02 1.49 2.03
N ILE A 124 -8.27 1.94 2.12
CA ILE A 124 -9.42 1.16 1.66
C ILE A 124 -10.26 1.94 0.65
N PHE A 125 -10.58 1.28 -0.46
CA PHE A 125 -11.59 1.71 -1.44
C PHE A 125 -12.55 0.55 -1.69
N PHE A 126 -13.75 0.64 -1.12
CA PHE A 126 -14.85 -0.28 -1.41
C PHE A 126 -15.98 0.49 -2.11
N GLU A 127 -16.83 -0.24 -2.81
CA GLU A 127 -18.02 0.27 -3.51
C GLU A 127 -19.31 -0.24 -2.85
N ASP A 128 -19.24 -1.38 -2.18
CA ASP A 128 -20.38 -2.00 -1.52
C ASP A 128 -20.65 -1.39 -0.14
N ASN A 129 -21.88 -0.95 0.11
CA ASN A 129 -22.30 -0.48 1.43
C ASN A 129 -22.81 -1.65 2.29
N SER A 130 -21.93 -2.61 2.58
CA SER A 130 -22.25 -3.82 3.34
C SER A 130 -21.35 -4.10 4.57
N PRO A 131 -20.96 -3.09 5.40
CA PRO A 131 -20.30 -3.38 6.67
C PRO A 131 -21.08 -4.37 7.55
N ASN A 132 -20.34 -5.30 8.17
CA ASN A 132 -20.88 -6.43 8.91
C ASN A 132 -19.92 -6.85 10.04
N GLU A 133 -20.16 -7.99 10.71
CA GLU A 133 -19.27 -8.47 11.77
C GLU A 133 -17.82 -8.72 11.30
N PHE A 134 -17.61 -9.20 10.07
CA PHE A 134 -16.27 -9.42 9.51
C PHE A 134 -15.54 -8.11 9.27
N THR A 135 -16.26 -7.04 8.98
CA THR A 135 -15.68 -5.69 8.86
C THR A 135 -15.00 -5.29 10.17
N THR A 136 -15.65 -5.54 11.31
CA THR A 136 -15.08 -5.23 12.63
C THR A 136 -13.91 -6.14 12.97
N GLU A 137 -14.02 -7.43 12.66
CA GLU A 137 -12.93 -8.41 12.86
C GLU A 137 -11.69 -8.02 12.03
N ASN A 138 -11.87 -7.77 10.74
CA ASN A 138 -10.80 -7.38 9.83
C ASN A 138 -10.22 -6.01 10.19
N ALA A 139 -11.03 -5.08 10.69
CA ALA A 139 -10.54 -3.78 11.13
C ALA A 139 -9.55 -3.86 12.29
N GLY A 140 -9.69 -4.87 13.15
CA GLY A 140 -8.80 -5.14 14.28
C GLY A 140 -7.37 -5.54 13.87
N GLN A 141 -7.13 -5.84 12.60
CA GLN A 141 -5.80 -6.18 12.08
C GLN A 141 -4.94 -4.94 11.78
N PHE A 142 -5.53 -3.74 11.83
CA PHE A 142 -4.88 -2.49 11.42
C PHE A 142 -4.88 -1.45 12.55
N GLU A 143 -3.75 -0.74 12.69
CA GLU A 143 -3.60 0.38 13.62
C GLU A 143 -4.51 1.55 13.21
N ILE A 144 -4.56 1.83 11.91
CA ILE A 144 -5.46 2.82 11.31
C ILE A 144 -5.81 2.39 9.88
N ILE A 145 -7.06 2.64 9.52
CA ILE A 145 -7.61 2.41 8.20
C ILE A 145 -7.97 3.77 7.61
N PHE A 146 -7.32 4.11 6.51
CA PHE A 146 -7.61 5.31 5.75
C PHE A 146 -8.65 5.02 4.68
N GLY A 147 -9.85 5.55 4.84
CA GLY A 147 -10.83 5.56 3.77
C GLY A 147 -10.33 6.42 2.62
N GLY A 148 -10.30 5.84 1.42
CA GLY A 148 -9.86 6.52 0.19
C GLY A 148 -10.79 7.63 -0.30
N SER A 149 -11.96 7.76 0.34
CA SER A 149 -12.91 8.83 0.14
C SER A 149 -13.59 9.18 1.47
N SER A 150 -14.16 10.38 1.55
CA SER A 150 -14.99 10.76 2.70
C SER A 150 -16.22 9.86 2.85
N TRP A 151 -16.68 9.24 1.77
CA TRP A 151 -17.76 8.26 1.82
C TRP A 151 -17.32 6.95 2.47
N ASN A 152 -16.17 6.38 2.08
CA ASN A 152 -15.64 5.16 2.70
C ASN A 152 -15.40 5.37 4.20
N SER A 153 -14.74 6.48 4.57
CA SER A 153 -14.48 6.79 5.98
C SER A 153 -15.77 6.95 6.78
N ARG A 154 -16.81 7.58 6.22
CA ARG A 154 -18.10 7.76 6.89
C ARG A 154 -18.80 6.44 7.13
N VAL A 155 -18.92 5.59 6.10
CA VAL A 155 -19.58 4.29 6.19
C VAL A 155 -18.95 3.42 7.27
N LEU A 156 -17.61 3.38 7.34
CA LEU A 156 -16.89 2.62 8.37
C LEU A 156 -17.06 3.21 9.79
N LYS A 157 -17.09 4.54 9.92
CA LYS A 157 -17.35 5.21 11.20
C LYS A 157 -18.79 4.99 11.69
N GLU A 158 -19.76 5.07 10.79
CA GLU A 158 -21.18 4.82 11.09
C GLU A 158 -21.43 3.36 11.49
N HIS A 159 -20.66 2.41 10.95
CA HIS A 159 -20.62 1.03 11.42
C HIS A 159 -20.06 0.87 12.84
N GLY A 160 -19.36 1.86 13.36
CA GLY A 160 -18.82 1.89 14.72
C GLY A 160 -17.31 1.66 14.83
N LEU A 161 -16.56 1.70 13.72
CA LEU A 161 -15.10 1.57 13.77
C LEU A 161 -14.44 2.87 14.28
N GLY A 162 -13.56 2.73 15.27
CA GLY A 162 -12.87 3.86 15.92
C GLY A 162 -11.51 4.22 15.31
N ASN A 163 -10.88 3.31 14.57
CA ASN A 163 -9.55 3.45 13.98
C ASN A 163 -9.60 3.91 12.51
N ILE A 164 -10.51 4.84 12.18
CA ILE A 164 -10.75 5.29 10.81
C ILE A 164 -10.33 6.74 10.61
N ASP A 165 -9.54 6.98 9.57
CA ASP A 165 -9.27 8.32 9.04
C ASP A 165 -9.50 8.38 7.52
N THR A 166 -9.13 9.48 6.87
CA THR A 166 -9.38 9.72 5.44
C THR A 166 -8.07 10.01 4.72
N PHE A 167 -7.80 9.27 3.65
CA PHE A 167 -6.71 9.53 2.72
C PHE A 167 -7.29 9.95 1.38
N LEU A 168 -7.18 11.22 1.04
CA LEU A 168 -7.67 11.76 -0.22
C LEU A 168 -6.51 11.89 -1.22
N GLN A 169 -6.65 11.23 -2.37
CA GLN A 169 -5.73 11.39 -3.48
C GLN A 169 -5.97 12.74 -4.17
N GLY A 170 -4.90 13.51 -4.34
CA GLY A 170 -4.93 14.76 -5.10
C GLY A 170 -4.75 14.54 -6.61
N VAL A 171 -4.74 15.63 -7.35
CA VAL A 171 -4.36 15.65 -8.77
C VAL A 171 -3.10 16.52 -8.95
N ASP A 172 -2.20 16.10 -9.83
CA ASP A 172 -1.08 16.95 -10.24
C ASP A 172 -1.60 18.03 -11.20
N LEU A 173 -1.75 19.25 -10.70
CA LEU A 173 -2.26 20.38 -11.49
C LEU A 173 -1.25 20.88 -12.55
N GLY A 174 0.03 20.53 -12.44
CA GLY A 174 1.03 20.81 -13.48
C GLY A 174 0.80 19.97 -14.73
N LEU A 175 0.36 18.71 -14.53
CA LEU A 175 0.02 17.79 -15.61
C LEU A 175 -1.43 17.94 -16.07
N PHE A 176 -2.36 18.04 -15.10
CA PHE A 176 -3.80 18.13 -15.31
C PHE A 176 -4.31 19.53 -15.00
N SER A 177 -4.03 20.45 -15.93
CA SER A 177 -4.61 21.79 -15.91
C SER A 177 -5.43 22.05 -17.18
N PRO A 178 -6.52 22.84 -17.08
CA PRO A 178 -7.24 23.29 -18.26
C PRO A 178 -6.28 24.04 -19.20
N ARG A 179 -6.09 23.54 -20.42
CA ARG A 179 -5.46 24.33 -21.48
C ARG A 179 -6.49 25.28 -22.05
N ARG A 180 -6.08 26.53 -22.29
CA ARG A 180 -6.93 27.50 -22.99
C ARG A 180 -7.34 26.89 -24.34
N LYS A 181 -8.64 26.88 -24.63
CA LYS A 181 -9.16 26.46 -25.94
C LYS A 181 -8.54 27.38 -27.01
N PRO A 182 -7.95 26.86 -28.10
CA PRO A 182 -7.50 27.70 -29.20
C PRO A 182 -8.68 28.52 -29.73
N ASP A 183 -8.43 29.81 -29.98
CA ASP A 183 -9.39 30.67 -30.66
C ASP A 183 -9.43 30.25 -32.15
N THR A 184 -10.25 29.25 -32.47
CA THR A 184 -10.62 28.87 -33.85
C THR A 184 -12.02 29.36 -34.15
#